data_AF-A0A920SLV6-F1
#
_entry.id   AF-A0A920SLV6-F1
#
_cell.length_a   1.000
_cell.length_b   1.000
_cell.length_c   1.000
_cell.angle_alpha   90.00
_cell.angle_beta   90.00
_cell.angle_gamma   90.00
#
_symmetry.space_group_name_H-M   'P 1'
#
loop_
_entity.id
_entity.type
_entity.pdbx_description
1 polymer ?
#
loop_
_entity_poly.entity_id
_entity_poly.type
_entity_poly.pdbx_seq_one_letter_code
_entity_poly.pdbx_strand_id
1 'polypeptide(L)'
;MNADTLELARVGDPISLTRALVSTPSVNPQLEEGGSGEQETAALVAEWLDSWGLDTRITEISPNRFNVVGKLEGEGPTLLLNGHLDTVGVSGMTIPPFDAKIEGGRIWGRGSCDMKAGLLQSLPRPSV
;
A
#
# COMPACT_ATOMS: atom_id res chain seq x y z
N MET A 1 -4.76 -11.58 8.11
CA MET A 1 -3.54 -10.91 8.62
C MET A 1 -3.63 -10.83 10.14
N ASN A 2 -2.54 -10.92 10.89
CA ASN A 2 -2.57 -10.81 12.35
C ASN A 2 -2.34 -9.35 12.82
N ALA A 3 -2.74 -9.03 14.05
CA ALA A 3 -2.61 -7.69 14.62
C ALA A 3 -1.15 -7.22 14.65
N ASP A 4 -0.21 -8.12 14.95
CA ASP A 4 1.23 -7.81 15.01
C ASP A 4 1.77 -7.26 13.69
N THR A 5 1.32 -7.78 12.54
CA THR A 5 1.75 -7.29 11.22
C THR A 5 1.27 -5.85 11.01
N LEU A 6 0.04 -5.51 11.41
CA LEU A 6 -0.50 -4.17 11.24
C LEU A 6 0.19 -3.16 12.18
N GLU A 7 0.48 -3.55 13.42
CA GLU A 7 1.22 -2.71 14.37
C GLU A 7 2.66 -2.45 13.90
N LEU A 8 3.37 -3.49 13.42
CA LEU A 8 4.71 -3.32 12.86
C LEU A 8 4.70 -2.45 11.59
N ALA A 9 3.69 -2.63 10.74
CA ALA A 9 3.49 -1.77 9.56
C ALA A 9 3.29 -0.31 9.98
N ARG A 10 2.46 -0.06 11.00
CA ARG A 10 2.17 1.28 11.53
C ARG A 10 3.41 2.00 12.07
N VAL A 11 4.42 1.29 12.58
CA VAL A 11 5.71 1.89 12.98
C VAL A 11 6.76 1.91 11.86
N GLY A 12 6.35 1.65 10.62
CA GLY A 12 7.19 1.74 9.44
C GLY A 12 8.15 0.56 9.26
N ASP A 13 7.82 -0.65 9.72
CA ASP A 13 8.57 -1.85 9.33
C ASP A 13 8.29 -2.19 7.85
N PRO A 14 9.32 -2.18 6.97
CA PRO A 14 9.11 -2.30 5.52
C PRO A 14 8.56 -3.67 5.10
N ILE A 15 8.91 -4.74 5.83
CA ILE A 15 8.41 -6.08 5.55
C ILE A 15 6.91 -6.12 5.90
N SER A 16 6.54 -5.63 7.07
CA SER A 16 5.16 -5.63 7.54
C SER A 16 4.26 -4.71 6.71
N LEU A 17 4.75 -3.52 6.33
CA LEU A 17 4.05 -2.64 5.36
C LEU A 17 3.77 -3.36 4.05
N THR A 18 4.79 -3.98 3.46
CA THR A 18 4.64 -4.71 2.18
C THR A 18 3.64 -5.85 2.32
N ARG A 19 3.73 -6.63 3.40
CA ARG A 19 2.82 -7.74 3.64
C ARG A 19 1.40 -7.28 3.83
N ALA A 20 1.20 -6.21 4.61
CA ALA A 20 -0.11 -5.66 4.84
C ALA A 20 -0.75 -5.16 3.55
N LEU A 21 0.00 -4.41 2.74
CA LEU A 21 -0.49 -3.97 1.43
C LEU A 21 -0.78 -5.16 0.50
N VAL A 22 0.10 -6.16 0.41
CA VAL A 22 -0.14 -7.34 -0.46
C VAL A 22 -1.37 -8.13 -0.01
N SER A 23 -1.61 -8.20 1.29
CA SER A 23 -2.76 -8.89 1.86
C SER A 23 -4.07 -8.10 1.83
N THR A 24 -4.05 -6.85 1.38
CA THR A 24 -5.25 -6.06 1.08
C THR A 24 -5.44 -5.99 -0.44
N PRO A 25 -6.40 -6.73 -1.02
CA PRO A 25 -6.61 -6.75 -2.46
C PRO A 25 -6.92 -5.35 -3.02
N SER A 26 -6.29 -4.99 -4.13
CA SER A 26 -6.50 -3.71 -4.82
C SER A 26 -6.56 -3.88 -6.33
N VAL A 27 -7.23 -4.93 -6.82
CA VAL A 27 -7.31 -5.21 -8.25
C VAL A 27 -8.09 -4.11 -8.95
N ASN A 28 -7.48 -3.49 -9.95
CA ASN A 28 -8.05 -2.37 -10.68
C ASN A 28 -9.35 -2.78 -11.42
N PRO A 29 -10.51 -2.20 -11.08
CA PRO A 29 -11.79 -2.54 -11.73
C PRO A 29 -11.86 -2.17 -13.22
N GLN A 30 -10.93 -1.34 -13.71
CA GLN A 30 -10.82 -0.98 -15.13
C GLN A 30 -9.94 -1.96 -15.92
N LEU A 31 -9.13 -2.78 -15.25
CA LEU A 31 -8.27 -3.78 -15.88
C LEU A 31 -8.87 -5.19 -15.80
N GLU A 32 -9.66 -5.48 -14.77
CA GLU A 32 -10.33 -6.77 -14.57
C GLU A 32 -11.77 -6.52 -14.08
N GLU A 33 -12.74 -7.12 -14.76
CA GLU A 33 -14.14 -7.05 -14.37
C GLU A 33 -14.32 -7.68 -12.97
N GLY A 34 -14.98 -6.95 -12.07
CA GLY A 34 -15.12 -7.38 -10.68
C GLY A 34 -13.87 -7.18 -9.81
N GLY A 35 -12.88 -6.43 -10.29
CA GLY A 35 -11.73 -6.01 -9.48
C GLY A 35 -12.17 -5.35 -8.16
N SER A 36 -11.43 -5.63 -7.08
CA SER A 36 -11.79 -5.19 -5.73
C SER A 36 -11.75 -3.67 -5.54
N GLY A 37 -10.98 -2.95 -6.37
CA GLY A 37 -10.74 -1.53 -6.19
C GLY A 37 -9.81 -1.23 -5.02
N GLU A 38 -9.49 0.05 -4.84
CA GLU A 38 -8.40 0.50 -3.98
C GLU A 38 -8.87 0.97 -2.60
N GLN A 39 -10.17 0.99 -2.31
CA GLN A 39 -10.75 1.63 -1.12
C GLN A 39 -10.07 1.19 0.20
N GLU A 40 -9.97 -0.12 0.44
CA GLU A 40 -9.38 -0.65 1.67
C GLU A 40 -7.87 -0.36 1.75
N THR A 41 -7.17 -0.48 0.62
CA THR A 41 -5.72 -0.20 0.55
C THR A 41 -5.46 1.29 0.76
N ALA A 42 -6.28 2.16 0.18
CA ALA A 42 -6.19 3.61 0.33
C ALA A 42 -6.47 4.05 1.77
N ALA A 43 -7.48 3.47 2.42
CA ALA A 43 -7.76 3.73 3.84
C ALA A 43 -6.58 3.35 4.74
N LEU A 44 -5.97 2.19 4.50
CA LEU A 44 -4.83 1.71 5.27
C LEU A 44 -3.60 2.61 5.11
N VAL A 45 -3.28 2.98 3.86
CA VAL A 45 -2.18 3.91 3.57
C VAL A 45 -2.43 5.26 4.24
N ALA A 46 -3.65 5.78 4.15
CA ALA A 46 -3.99 7.06 4.73
C ALA A 46 -3.85 7.07 6.27
N GLU A 47 -4.32 6.01 6.93
CA GLU A 47 -4.16 5.83 8.38
C GLU A 47 -2.68 5.89 8.78
N TRP A 48 -1.80 5.22 8.03
CA TRP A 48 -0.37 5.23 8.32
C TRP A 48 0.25 6.60 8.11
N LEU A 49 -0.05 7.28 7.00
CA LEU A 49 0.45 8.64 6.74
C LEU A 49 0.00 9.63 7.81
N ASP A 50 -1.26 9.57 8.23
CA ASP A 50 -1.79 10.37 9.34
C ASP A 50 -1.07 10.04 10.65
N SER A 51 -0.86 8.75 10.94
CA SER A 51 -0.14 8.33 12.14
C SER A 51 1.34 8.76 12.15
N TRP A 52 1.90 9.04 10.98
CA TRP A 52 3.26 9.56 10.81
C TRP A 52 3.32 11.09 10.80
N GLY A 53 2.19 11.76 10.98
CA GLY A 53 2.10 13.22 11.10
C GLY A 53 2.01 13.99 9.78
N LEU A 54 1.63 13.33 8.69
CA LEU A 54 1.39 14.00 7.41
C LEU A 54 -0.06 14.54 7.34
N ASP A 55 -0.27 15.67 6.66
CA ASP A 55 -1.61 16.12 6.26
C ASP A 55 -2.09 15.21 5.12
N THR A 56 -2.95 14.24 5.46
CA THR A 56 -3.39 13.20 4.52
C THR A 56 -4.76 13.50 3.94
N ARG A 57 -4.90 13.25 2.64
CA ARG A 57 -6.16 13.36 1.91
C ARG A 57 -6.40 12.13 1.06
N ILE A 58 -7.63 11.62 1.12
CA ILE A 58 -8.12 10.56 0.24
C ILE A 58 -9.10 11.20 -0.74
N THR A 59 -9.01 10.84 -2.02
CA THR A 59 -9.94 11.32 -3.05
C THR A 59 -10.35 10.17 -3.96
N GLU A 60 -11.65 9.92 -4.06
CA GLU A 60 -12.19 9.00 -5.07
C GLU A 60 -12.16 9.69 -6.44
N ILE A 61 -11.46 9.09 -7.39
CA ILE A 61 -11.29 9.64 -8.75
C ILE A 61 -12.25 8.99 -9.77
N SER A 62 -12.71 7.78 -9.48
CA SER A 62 -13.75 7.05 -10.20
C SER A 62 -14.23 5.90 -9.30
N PRO A 63 -15.37 5.22 -9.58
CA PRO A 63 -15.93 4.23 -8.67
C PRO A 63 -14.88 3.21 -8.20
N ASN A 64 -14.68 3.14 -6.88
CA ASN A 64 -13.69 2.28 -6.21
C ASN A 64 -12.21 2.52 -6.59
N ARG A 65 -11.87 3.68 -7.16
CA ARG A 65 -10.49 4.10 -7.48
C ARG A 65 -10.13 5.34 -6.66
N PHE A 66 -9.03 5.27 -5.92
CA PHE A 66 -8.69 6.29 -4.92
C PHE A 66 -7.24 6.75 -5.02
N ASN A 67 -7.04 8.07 -4.91
CA ASN A 67 -5.74 8.65 -4.64
C ASN A 67 -5.59 8.92 -3.15
N VAL A 68 -4.39 8.69 -2.62
CA VAL A 68 -3.99 9.09 -1.26
C VAL A 68 -2.79 10.01 -1.37
N VAL A 69 -2.87 11.18 -0.74
CA VAL A 69 -1.78 12.17 -0.70
C VAL A 69 -1.49 12.50 0.74
N GLY A 70 -0.29 12.20 1.21
CA GLY A 70 0.25 12.69 2.48
C GLY A 70 1.21 13.85 2.24
N LYS A 71 0.99 14.98 2.89
CA LYS A 71 1.86 16.15 2.80
C LYS A 71 2.61 16.36 4.11
N LEU A 72 3.94 16.43 4.03
CA LEU A 72 4.79 16.93 5.08
C LEU A 72 5.28 18.34 4.70
N GLU A 73 4.92 19.35 5.49
CA GLU A 73 5.41 20.73 5.27
C GLU A 73 6.89 20.84 5.63
N GLY A 74 7.62 21.67 4.88
CA GLY A 74 9.05 21.90 5.10
C GLY A 74 9.54 23.12 4.33
N GLU A 75 10.82 23.43 4.49
CA GLU A 75 11.48 24.55 3.81
C GLU A 75 12.23 24.05 2.57
N GLY A 76 12.11 24.78 1.45
CA GLY A 76 12.81 24.47 0.19
C GLY A 76 11.91 23.90 -0.91
N PRO A 77 12.51 23.32 -1.98
CA PRO A 77 11.76 22.73 -3.09
C PRO A 77 10.91 21.52 -2.66
N THR A 78 9.72 21.37 -3.24
CA THR A 78 8.84 20.21 -3.02
C THR A 78 9.39 18.96 -3.72
N LEU A 79 9.52 17.86 -2.97
CA LEU A 79 9.74 16.51 -3.52
C LEU A 79 8.42 15.75 -3.56
N LEU A 80 8.03 15.24 -4.73
CA LEU A 80 6.88 14.35 -4.88
C LEU A 80 7.36 12.90 -5.00
N LEU A 81 7.00 12.09 -4.02
CA LEU A 81 7.16 10.64 -4.06
C LEU A 81 5.83 10.07 -4.58
N ASN A 82 5.87 9.39 -5.73
CA ASN A 82 4.66 8.92 -6.41
C ASN A 82 4.72 7.42 -6.69
N GLY A 83 3.58 6.75 -6.54
CA GLY A 83 3.39 5.34 -6.83
C GLY A 83 1.90 5.03 -7.07
N HIS A 84 1.57 3.75 -7.26
CA HIS A 84 0.20 3.30 -7.46
C HIS A 84 -0.18 2.21 -6.45
N LEU A 85 -1.46 2.21 -6.05
CA LEU A 85 -2.01 1.26 -5.08
C LEU A 85 -2.59 0.02 -5.77
N ASP A 86 -3.09 0.19 -6.98
CA ASP A 86 -3.78 -0.86 -7.71
C ASP A 86 -2.85 -1.98 -8.15
N THR A 87 -3.46 -3.11 -8.48
CA THR A 87 -2.75 -4.20 -9.12
C THR A 87 -3.55 -4.70 -10.32
N VAL A 88 -2.86 -5.38 -11.23
CA VAL A 88 -3.52 -6.22 -12.24
C VAL A 88 -4.21 -7.42 -11.60
N GLY A 89 -4.99 -8.13 -12.41
CA GLY A 89 -5.65 -9.39 -12.07
C GLY A 89 -4.72 -10.50 -11.56
N VAL A 90 -5.35 -11.57 -11.06
CA VAL A 90 -4.64 -12.72 -10.45
C VAL A 90 -4.65 -13.97 -11.33
N SER A 91 -5.20 -13.89 -12.54
CA SER A 91 -5.23 -15.00 -13.49
C SER A 91 -3.83 -15.54 -13.78
N GLY A 92 -3.70 -16.87 -13.81
CA GLY A 92 -2.45 -17.57 -14.06
C GLY A 92 -1.50 -17.68 -12.87
N MET A 93 -1.84 -17.14 -11.70
CA MET A 93 -1.04 -17.33 -10.49
C MET A 93 -1.21 -18.76 -9.93
N THR A 94 -0.09 -19.36 -9.51
CA THR A 94 -0.04 -20.73 -8.96
C THR A 94 0.01 -20.76 -7.44
N ILE A 95 -0.02 -19.60 -6.80
CA ILE A 95 -0.01 -19.40 -5.36
C ILE A 95 -1.21 -18.54 -4.95
N PRO A 96 -1.65 -18.59 -3.69
CA PRO A 96 -2.61 -17.62 -3.16
C PRO A 96 -2.07 -16.19 -3.35
N PRO A 97 -2.77 -15.31 -4.10
CA PRO A 97 -2.20 -14.03 -4.52
C PRO A 97 -2.04 -13.02 -3.38
N PHE A 98 -2.82 -13.14 -2.31
CA PHE A 98 -2.89 -12.15 -1.23
C PHE A 98 -2.41 -12.68 0.13
N ASP A 99 -1.80 -13.86 0.19
CA ASP A 99 -1.30 -14.43 1.45
C ASP A 99 -0.02 -13.74 1.97
N ALA A 100 0.67 -12.97 1.11
CA ALA A 100 1.94 -12.32 1.41
C ALA A 100 2.96 -13.27 2.07
N LYS A 101 3.04 -14.51 1.55
CA LYS A 101 3.87 -15.58 2.14
C LYS A 101 5.34 -15.21 2.06
N ILE A 102 6.08 -15.35 3.16
CA ILE A 102 7.54 -15.26 3.15
C ILE A 102 8.11 -16.66 2.94
N GLU A 103 8.87 -16.85 1.87
CA GLU A 103 9.54 -18.11 1.55
C GLU A 103 10.82 -17.84 0.75
N GLY A 104 11.93 -18.47 1.15
CA GLY A 104 13.22 -18.30 0.47
C GLY A 104 13.75 -16.87 0.49
N GLY A 105 13.47 -16.11 1.56
CA GLY A 105 13.88 -14.70 1.68
C GLY A 105 13.10 -13.73 0.79
N ARG A 106 11.94 -14.14 0.26
CA ARG A 106 11.09 -13.32 -0.61
C ARG A 106 9.67 -13.26 -0.06
N ILE A 107 8.99 -12.13 -0.27
CA ILE A 107 7.55 -11.99 -0.08
C ILE A 107 6.88 -12.37 -1.41
N TRP A 108 5.97 -13.34 -1.36
CA TRP A 108 5.22 -13.81 -2.51
C TRP A 108 3.78 -13.30 -2.44
N GLY A 109 3.32 -12.67 -3.52
CA GLY A 109 1.94 -12.19 -3.66
C GLY A 109 1.81 -11.10 -4.73
N ARG A 110 0.58 -10.87 -5.18
CA ARG A 110 0.23 -9.85 -6.18
C ARG A 110 0.53 -8.46 -5.60
N GLY A 111 1.26 -7.67 -6.38
CA GLY A 111 1.66 -6.32 -6.00
C GLY A 111 2.96 -6.22 -5.21
N SER A 112 3.52 -7.35 -4.76
CA SER A 112 4.77 -7.35 -3.97
C SER A 112 5.92 -6.63 -4.68
N CYS A 113 6.11 -6.86 -5.98
CA CYS A 113 7.11 -6.15 -6.79
C CYS A 113 6.54 -4.87 -7.43
N ASP A 114 5.30 -4.89 -7.90
CA ASP A 114 4.67 -3.81 -8.66
C ASP A 114 3.35 -3.35 -8.00
N MET A 115 3.36 -2.33 -7.16
CA MET A 115 4.58 -1.68 -6.60
C MET A 115 4.53 -1.51 -5.08
N LYS A 116 3.77 -2.37 -4.40
CA LYS A 116 3.46 -2.26 -2.97
C LYS A 116 4.69 -2.24 -2.08
N ALA A 117 5.76 -2.98 -2.41
CA ALA A 117 7.00 -2.91 -1.64
C ALA A 117 7.62 -1.51 -1.70
N GLY A 118 7.61 -0.84 -2.85
CA GLY A 118 8.24 0.48 -3.02
C GLY A 118 7.42 1.66 -2.51
N LEU A 119 6.14 1.44 -2.17
CA LEU A 119 5.18 2.54 -1.96
C LEU A 119 5.52 3.43 -0.76
N LEU A 120 5.77 2.83 0.40
CA LEU A 120 5.95 3.55 1.68
C LEU A 120 7.38 3.49 2.23
N GLN A 121 8.29 2.77 1.58
CA GLN A 121 9.71 2.71 2.01
C GLN A 121 10.45 4.03 1.85
N SER A 122 9.89 4.97 1.09
CA SER A 122 10.47 6.28 0.82
C SER A 122 10.19 7.32 1.91
N LEU A 123 9.40 6.98 2.92
CA LEU A 123 8.97 7.91 3.97
C LEU A 123 9.88 7.82 5.21
N PRO A 124 10.26 8.97 5.79
CA PRO A 124 11.05 8.98 7.01
C PRO A 124 10.24 8.37 8.15
N ARG A 125 10.86 7.46 8.93
CA ARG A 125 10.24 6.93 10.14
C ARG A 125 9.93 8.10 11.09
N PRO A 126 8.75 8.11 11.74
CA PRO A 126 8.49 9.05 12.81
C PRO A 126 9.56 8.87 13.88
N SER A 127 10.27 9.94 14.23
CA SER A 127 11.06 9.97 15.45
C SER A 127 10.09 9.94 16.62
N VAL A 128 9.98 8.75 17.25
CA VAL A 128 9.42 8.58 18.60
C VAL A 128 10.19 9.39 19.63
#